data_AF-G8NPU3-F1
#
_entry.id   AF-G8NPU3-F1
#
_cell.length_a   1.000
_cell.length_b   1.000
_cell.length_c   1.000
_cell.angle_alpha   90.00
_cell.angle_beta   90.00
_cell.angle_gamma   90.00
#
_symmetry.space_group_name_H-M   'P 1'
#
loop_
_entity.id
_entity.type
_entity.pdbx_description
1 polymer ?
#
loop_
_entity_poly.entity_id
_entity_poly.type
_entity_poly.pdbx_seq_one_letter_code
_entity_poly.pdbx_strand_id
1 'polypeptide(L)'
;MSKMLPVVWTKGVFLSPQHLQAQDRFFQDLLSFRVDSLTFRSWGFMELAIDGGSVAGGSLEITFCSGLFPDHLAFDTNHGSPLPRARSLEECFPEGRQRCAFFLAIPQHREGGLNIGSERGGLSTRFFSELQLLRDETGQTASERPVALARNNLAILAEGETMEGSVLLPLALVERTEAGLYQLSSTFVPPLLDVHASSYLLGILRGLVELLVARSSQLAGVRRQRNESLADFSASDIANFWLLYTLNTELPGLRHLLGATRVHPETLFTAMLRLAGSLTTFSTTVEARDLPRYDHENLGACFSVLDALLRELLDTVVPSNFIALPLKLVHPTVYAAVIDKDEYLRSARFYLAVSSTIRRGELISRFPMLSKVGSGTQIEDLIRQALPGLRLVHVPVPPRAIPVRLDYQYFSIEASGLMWESVTRARNIAVYAPGELGDPQMELIILPQ
;
A
#
# COMPACT_ATOMS: atom_id res chain seq x y z
N MET A 1 -25.79 -18.50 24.33
CA MET A 1 -26.35 -17.11 24.28
C MET A 1 -25.84 -16.45 25.54
N SER A 2 -25.06 -15.37 25.46
CA SER A 2 -24.38 -14.81 26.65
C SER A 2 -25.37 -14.50 27.76
N LYS A 3 -25.14 -15.03 28.96
CA LYS A 3 -26.04 -14.90 30.12
C LYS A 3 -25.45 -13.87 31.07
N MET A 4 -25.81 -12.62 30.84
CA MET A 4 -25.47 -11.49 31.73
C MET A 4 -26.36 -11.46 32.98
N LEU A 5 -26.43 -12.58 33.72
CA LEU A 5 -27.20 -12.71 34.95
C LEU A 5 -26.26 -12.71 36.16
N PRO A 6 -26.34 -11.71 37.07
CA PRO A 6 -25.50 -11.67 38.25
C PRO A 6 -25.91 -12.75 39.26
N VAL A 7 -24.93 -13.24 40.03
CA VAL A 7 -25.19 -14.16 41.14
C VAL A 7 -25.83 -13.38 42.30
N VAL A 8 -26.93 -13.91 42.83
CA VAL A 8 -27.61 -13.33 44.00
C VAL A 8 -27.04 -13.93 45.27
N TRP A 9 -26.38 -13.09 46.08
CA TRP A 9 -25.81 -13.49 47.37
C TRP A 9 -26.77 -13.16 48.51
N THR A 10 -27.36 -14.20 49.10
CA THR A 10 -28.25 -14.06 50.26
C THR A 10 -27.58 -14.52 51.55
N LYS A 11 -27.98 -13.94 52.69
CA LYS A 11 -27.51 -14.38 54.01
C LYS A 11 -27.79 -15.88 54.19
N GLY A 12 -26.75 -16.63 54.55
CA GLY A 12 -26.84 -18.07 54.81
C GLY A 12 -26.68 -18.97 53.58
N VAL A 13 -26.36 -18.42 52.40
CA VAL A 13 -26.03 -19.25 51.22
C VAL A 13 -24.71 -19.99 51.44
N PHE A 14 -24.69 -21.30 51.16
CA PHE A 14 -23.45 -22.10 51.17
C PHE A 14 -22.70 -21.93 49.86
N LEU A 15 -21.43 -21.51 49.93
CA LEU A 15 -20.60 -21.33 48.75
C LEU A 15 -20.38 -22.67 48.04
N SER A 16 -20.63 -22.68 46.73
CA SER A 16 -20.38 -23.83 45.87
C SER A 16 -19.61 -23.41 44.62
N PRO A 17 -18.92 -24.32 43.91
CA PRO A 17 -18.18 -23.99 42.69
C PRO A 17 -19.05 -23.28 41.64
N GLN A 18 -20.33 -23.64 41.54
CA GLN A 18 -21.28 -23.06 40.60
C GLN A 18 -21.47 -21.55 40.82
N HIS A 19 -21.43 -21.07 42.06
CA HIS A 19 -21.56 -19.63 42.35
C HIS A 19 -20.38 -18.85 41.76
N LEU A 20 -19.15 -19.33 42.00
CA LEU A 20 -17.94 -18.68 41.47
C LEU A 20 -17.87 -18.78 39.95
N GLN A 21 -18.16 -19.96 39.38
CA GLN A 21 -18.18 -20.17 37.93
C GLN A 21 -19.23 -19.32 37.21
N ALA A 22 -20.43 -19.16 37.80
CA ALA A 22 -21.47 -18.31 37.25
C ALA A 22 -21.08 -16.82 37.32
N GLN A 23 -20.45 -16.41 38.42
CA GLN A 23 -19.94 -15.05 38.57
C GLN A 23 -18.81 -14.73 37.57
N ASP A 24 -17.85 -15.64 37.40
CA ASP A 24 -16.76 -15.49 36.42
C ASP A 24 -17.31 -15.39 35.00
N ARG A 25 -18.28 -16.26 34.65
CA ARG A 25 -18.95 -16.21 33.36
C ARG A 25 -19.71 -14.91 33.14
N PHE A 26 -20.41 -14.41 34.15
CA PHE A 26 -21.08 -13.10 34.07
C PHE A 26 -20.10 -11.99 33.69
N PHE A 27 -18.92 -11.95 34.32
CA PHE A 27 -17.90 -10.96 33.99
C PHE A 27 -17.32 -11.16 32.59
N GLN A 28 -17.02 -12.40 32.19
CA GLN A 28 -16.54 -12.72 30.84
C GLN A 28 -17.55 -12.29 29.76
N ASP A 29 -18.82 -12.67 29.92
CA ASP A 29 -19.90 -12.32 29.00
C ASP A 29 -20.11 -10.80 28.92
N LEU A 30 -20.05 -10.10 30.05
CA LEU A 30 -20.17 -8.64 30.10
C LEU A 30 -18.98 -7.96 29.41
N LEU A 31 -17.76 -8.47 29.57
CA LEU A 31 -16.56 -7.96 28.91
C LEU A 31 -16.63 -8.18 27.40
N SER A 32 -16.98 -9.39 26.95
CA SER A 32 -17.19 -9.70 25.53
C SER A 32 -18.23 -8.78 24.92
N PHE A 33 -19.41 -8.62 25.56
CA PHE A 33 -20.45 -7.70 25.10
C PHE A 33 -19.96 -6.26 24.94
N ARG A 34 -19.18 -5.75 25.91
CA ARG A 34 -18.61 -4.40 25.84
C ARG A 34 -17.60 -4.26 24.70
N VAL A 35 -16.71 -5.23 24.53
CA VAL A 35 -15.70 -5.23 23.47
C VAL A 35 -16.36 -5.24 22.10
N ASP A 36 -17.37 -6.09 21.89
CA ASP A 36 -18.10 -6.16 20.60
C ASP A 36 -18.92 -4.92 20.31
N SER A 37 -19.42 -4.26 21.35
CA SER A 37 -20.14 -3.01 21.21
C SER A 37 -19.24 -1.83 20.82
N LEU A 38 -17.93 -1.93 21.08
CA LEU A 38 -16.97 -0.82 20.89
C LEU A 38 -16.03 -1.05 19.70
N THR A 39 -15.78 -2.30 19.33
CA THR A 39 -14.74 -2.65 18.37
C THR A 39 -15.28 -3.61 17.31
N PHE A 40 -15.16 -3.20 16.04
CA PHE A 40 -15.50 -4.05 14.91
C PHE A 40 -14.48 -5.18 14.75
N ARG A 41 -14.96 -6.44 14.68
CA ARG A 41 -14.12 -7.65 14.49
C ARG A 41 -12.96 -7.71 15.49
N SER A 42 -13.31 -7.69 16.77
CA SER A 42 -12.42 -7.66 17.94
C SER A 42 -11.66 -8.98 18.23
N TRP A 43 -11.44 -9.82 17.22
CA TRP A 43 -10.79 -11.12 17.36
C TRP A 43 -9.65 -11.31 16.34
N GLY A 44 -8.82 -12.34 16.51
CA GLY A 44 -7.63 -12.56 15.69
C GLY A 44 -6.34 -12.60 16.50
N PHE A 45 -5.22 -12.72 15.80
CA PHE A 45 -3.89 -12.70 16.42
C PHE A 45 -3.44 -11.27 16.68
N MET A 46 -2.97 -11.02 17.91
CA MET A 46 -2.20 -9.82 18.23
C MET A 46 -0.72 -10.04 17.87
N GLU A 47 -0.21 -11.24 18.15
CA GLU A 47 1.11 -11.67 17.72
C GLU A 47 1.07 -13.13 17.29
N LEU A 48 1.87 -13.48 16.28
CA LEU A 48 1.99 -14.85 15.79
C LEU A 48 3.39 -15.07 15.22
N ALA A 49 4.09 -16.09 15.74
CA ALA A 49 5.32 -16.59 15.16
C ALA A 49 5.25 -18.10 14.97
N ILE A 50 5.47 -18.51 13.72
CA ILE A 50 5.56 -19.91 13.29
C ILE A 50 7.02 -20.16 12.92
N ASP A 51 7.58 -21.29 13.35
CA ASP A 51 8.95 -21.66 13.00
C ASP A 51 9.03 -22.15 11.55
N GLY A 52 9.48 -21.27 10.66
CA GLY A 52 9.69 -21.59 9.24
C GLY A 52 10.74 -22.69 9.01
N GLY A 53 11.71 -22.87 9.92
CA GLY A 53 12.70 -23.94 9.86
C GLY A 53 12.05 -25.31 10.08
N SER A 54 11.20 -25.41 11.10
CA SER A 54 10.40 -26.62 11.36
C SER A 54 9.44 -26.93 10.21
N VAL A 55 8.82 -25.91 9.60
CA VAL A 55 7.92 -26.12 8.43
C VAL A 55 8.68 -26.75 7.28
N ALA A 56 9.87 -26.24 6.94
CA ALA A 56 10.72 -26.83 5.90
C ALA A 56 11.14 -28.27 6.26
N GLY A 57 11.29 -28.57 7.55
CA GLY A 57 11.55 -29.91 8.10
C GLY A 57 10.32 -30.84 8.18
N GLY A 58 9.13 -30.39 7.78
CA GLY A 58 7.91 -31.20 7.78
C GLY A 58 7.05 -31.12 9.04
N SER A 59 7.30 -30.17 9.95
CA SER A 59 6.53 -29.96 11.18
C SER A 59 6.00 -28.52 11.27
N LEU A 60 4.71 -28.36 11.59
CA LEU A 60 4.13 -27.04 11.86
C LEU A 60 4.16 -26.75 13.37
N GLU A 61 4.98 -25.78 13.75
CA GLU A 61 5.22 -25.41 15.14
C GLU A 61 5.04 -23.90 15.35
N ILE A 62 4.31 -23.55 16.42
CA ILE A 62 4.16 -22.16 16.85
C ILE A 62 5.22 -21.89 17.92
N THR A 63 6.01 -20.85 17.73
CA THR A 63 7.01 -20.40 18.72
C THR A 63 6.35 -19.57 19.82
N PHE A 64 5.47 -18.64 19.43
CA PHE A 64 4.61 -17.89 20.33
C PHE A 64 3.37 -17.39 19.60
N CYS A 65 2.26 -17.23 20.31
CA CYS A 65 1.07 -16.57 19.80
C CYS A 65 0.25 -15.93 20.92
N SER A 66 -0.40 -14.83 20.59
CA SER A 66 -1.34 -14.15 21.48
C SER A 66 -2.49 -13.58 20.67
N GLY A 67 -3.68 -13.50 21.27
CA GLY A 67 -4.85 -13.01 20.58
C GLY A 67 -6.16 -13.39 21.24
N LEU A 68 -7.22 -13.28 20.44
CA LEU A 68 -8.60 -13.56 20.83
C LEU A 68 -9.23 -14.50 19.79
N PHE A 69 -9.86 -15.58 20.24
CA PHE A 69 -10.71 -16.39 19.38
C PHE A 69 -11.99 -15.62 18.98
N PRO A 70 -12.71 -16.04 17.93
CA PRO A 70 -14.01 -15.46 17.56
C PRO A 70 -15.06 -15.47 18.67
N ASP A 71 -14.93 -16.33 19.68
CA ASP A 71 -15.78 -16.38 20.86
C ASP A 71 -15.19 -15.62 22.08
N HIS A 72 -14.23 -14.72 21.82
CA HIS A 72 -13.56 -13.83 22.77
C HIS A 72 -12.70 -14.51 23.83
N LEU A 73 -12.40 -15.79 23.68
CA LEU A 73 -11.39 -16.40 24.54
C LEU A 73 -10.01 -15.84 24.22
N ALA A 74 -9.41 -15.21 25.23
CA ALA A 74 -8.03 -14.78 25.19
C ALA A 74 -7.06 -15.96 25.32
N PHE A 75 -5.99 -15.89 24.55
CA PHE A 75 -4.83 -16.76 24.70
C PHE A 75 -3.57 -15.90 24.58
N ASP A 76 -2.56 -16.26 25.37
CA ASP A 76 -1.26 -15.62 25.35
C ASP A 76 -0.23 -16.63 25.86
N THR A 77 0.63 -17.09 24.96
CA THR A 77 1.64 -18.10 25.28
C THR A 77 2.82 -17.52 26.07
N ASN A 78 3.07 -16.21 25.97
CA ASN A 78 4.10 -15.53 26.75
C ASN A 78 3.69 -15.35 28.21
N HIS A 79 2.38 -15.28 28.47
CA HIS A 79 1.80 -15.10 29.81
C HIS A 79 1.12 -16.36 30.36
N GLY A 80 1.57 -17.55 29.94
CA GLY A 80 1.25 -18.82 30.61
C GLY A 80 0.18 -19.68 29.93
N SER A 81 -0.32 -19.33 28.74
CA SER A 81 -1.09 -20.28 27.93
C SER A 81 -0.15 -21.34 27.34
N PRO A 82 -0.50 -22.63 27.37
CA PRO A 82 0.34 -23.66 26.77
C PRO A 82 0.32 -23.55 25.24
N LEU A 83 1.47 -23.74 24.60
CA LEU A 83 1.54 -23.90 23.14
C LEU A 83 0.76 -25.16 22.70
N PRO A 84 0.10 -25.15 21.53
CA PRO A 84 -0.47 -26.36 20.97
C PRO A 84 0.62 -27.37 20.60
N ARG A 85 0.26 -28.65 20.46
CA ARG A 85 1.20 -29.67 19.96
C ARG A 85 1.53 -29.40 18.49
N ALA A 86 2.79 -29.62 18.12
CA ALA A 86 3.26 -29.62 16.74
C ALA A 86 2.45 -30.58 15.86
N ARG A 87 2.28 -30.24 14.57
CA ARG A 87 1.61 -31.12 13.59
C ARG A 87 2.60 -31.56 12.51
N SER A 88 2.64 -32.87 12.26
CA SER A 88 3.35 -33.42 11.11
C SER A 88 2.63 -33.01 9.82
N LEU A 89 3.34 -32.35 8.92
CA LEU A 89 2.80 -31.92 7.63
C LEU A 89 2.56 -33.10 6.70
N GLU A 90 3.34 -34.17 6.82
CA GLU A 90 3.18 -35.39 6.00
C GLU A 90 1.79 -36.02 6.17
N GLU A 91 1.26 -36.04 7.39
CA GLU A 91 -0.10 -36.54 7.70
C GLU A 91 -1.21 -35.66 7.09
N CYS A 92 -0.92 -34.39 6.83
CA CYS A 92 -1.91 -33.38 6.45
C CYS A 92 -2.00 -33.15 4.93
N PHE A 93 -1.07 -33.73 4.15
CA PHE A 93 -0.98 -33.60 2.70
C PHE A 93 -1.20 -34.96 2.01
N PRO A 94 -2.45 -35.41 1.82
CA PRO A 94 -2.75 -36.60 1.03
C PRO A 94 -2.27 -36.45 -0.43
N GLU A 95 -2.12 -37.57 -1.15
CA GLU A 95 -1.57 -37.59 -2.51
C GLU A 95 -2.25 -36.56 -3.44
N GLY A 96 -1.43 -35.74 -4.10
CA GLY A 96 -1.88 -34.71 -5.05
C GLY A 96 -2.25 -33.36 -4.42
N ARG A 97 -2.35 -33.25 -3.10
CA ARG A 97 -2.62 -31.96 -2.43
C ARG A 97 -1.36 -31.07 -2.42
N GLN A 98 -1.46 -29.87 -2.98
CA GLN A 98 -0.36 -28.90 -3.02
C GLN A 98 -0.47 -27.80 -1.96
N ARG A 99 -1.65 -27.65 -1.34
CA ARG A 99 -1.93 -26.61 -0.34
C ARG A 99 -2.81 -27.15 0.77
N CYS A 100 -2.53 -26.80 2.01
CA CYS A 100 -3.32 -27.19 3.16
C CYS A 100 -3.45 -26.02 4.13
N ALA A 101 -4.69 -25.63 4.45
CA ALA A 101 -4.96 -24.63 5.48
C ALA A 101 -4.91 -25.26 6.87
N PHE A 102 -4.38 -24.51 7.83
CA PHE A 102 -4.29 -24.88 9.23
C PHE A 102 -5.01 -23.86 10.10
N PHE A 103 -5.58 -24.33 11.19
CA PHE A 103 -6.38 -23.55 12.13
C PHE A 103 -5.86 -23.78 13.54
N LEU A 104 -5.76 -22.71 14.32
CA LEU A 104 -5.69 -22.82 15.76
C LEU A 104 -7.09 -23.14 16.27
N ALA A 105 -7.22 -24.19 17.06
CA ALA A 105 -8.50 -24.71 17.51
C ALA A 105 -8.55 -24.79 19.03
N ILE A 106 -9.75 -24.58 19.57
CA ILE A 106 -10.07 -24.87 20.95
C ILE A 106 -11.50 -25.43 21.05
N PRO A 107 -11.79 -26.42 21.91
CA PRO A 107 -13.15 -26.93 22.04
C PRO A 107 -14.14 -25.83 22.44
N GLN A 108 -15.32 -25.85 21.84
CA GLN A 108 -16.38 -24.89 22.15
C GLN A 108 -16.80 -24.99 23.61
N HIS A 109 -17.13 -23.85 24.22
CA HIS A 109 -17.72 -23.83 25.54
C HIS A 109 -19.08 -24.57 25.55
N ARG A 110 -19.25 -25.53 26.46
CA ARG A 110 -20.49 -26.30 26.63
C ARG A 110 -21.26 -25.81 27.85
N GLU A 111 -22.37 -25.11 27.65
CA GLU A 111 -23.24 -24.71 28.76
C GLU A 111 -23.79 -25.94 29.50
N GLY A 112 -23.55 -26.03 30.81
CA GLY A 112 -23.97 -27.18 31.63
C GLY A 112 -23.17 -28.47 31.41
N GLY A 113 -22.19 -28.45 30.51
CA GLY A 113 -21.29 -29.57 30.23
C GLY A 113 -19.94 -29.48 30.95
N LEU A 114 -19.16 -30.55 30.81
CA LEU A 114 -17.79 -30.59 31.31
C LEU A 114 -16.87 -29.77 30.38
N ASN A 115 -16.31 -28.67 30.91
CA ASN A 115 -15.41 -27.78 30.18
C ASN A 115 -13.93 -27.88 30.61
N ILE A 116 -13.66 -28.52 31.75
CA ILE A 116 -12.31 -28.71 32.29
C ILE A 116 -12.06 -30.21 32.40
N GLY A 117 -11.07 -30.71 31.69
CA GLY A 117 -10.61 -32.10 31.73
C GLY A 117 -9.40 -32.30 32.66
N SER A 118 -9.08 -33.56 32.95
CA SER A 118 -7.95 -33.91 33.82
C SER A 118 -6.61 -34.02 33.08
N GLU A 119 -6.60 -34.22 31.76
CA GLU A 119 -5.38 -34.43 30.98
C GLU A 119 -5.31 -33.52 29.74
N ARG A 120 -4.08 -33.17 29.34
CA ARG A 120 -3.77 -32.47 28.09
C ARG A 120 -3.68 -33.48 26.94
N GLY A 121 -4.53 -33.37 25.93
CA GLY A 121 -4.34 -34.14 24.69
C GLY A 121 -5.59 -34.64 23.97
N GLY A 122 -6.80 -34.37 24.47
CA GLY A 122 -8.05 -34.64 23.73
C GLY A 122 -8.88 -33.37 23.55
N LEU A 123 -9.46 -33.14 22.37
CA LEU A 123 -10.39 -32.03 22.07
C LEU A 123 -11.77 -32.18 22.76
N SER A 124 -11.85 -32.94 23.85
CA SER A 124 -13.10 -33.22 24.55
C SER A 124 -13.51 -32.07 25.47
N THR A 125 -12.56 -31.33 26.03
CA THR A 125 -12.80 -30.22 26.98
C THR A 125 -12.00 -28.98 26.60
N ARG A 126 -12.62 -27.81 26.79
CA ARG A 126 -12.05 -26.49 26.43
C ARG A 126 -10.77 -26.16 27.19
N PHE A 127 -10.70 -26.60 28.44
CA PHE A 127 -9.55 -26.44 29.31
C PHE A 127 -9.10 -27.80 29.88
N PHE A 128 -7.88 -27.85 30.40
CA PHE A 128 -7.41 -28.92 31.27
C PHE A 128 -6.91 -28.35 32.60
N SER A 129 -6.95 -29.16 33.65
CA SER A 129 -6.50 -28.76 34.99
C SER A 129 -4.99 -28.96 35.14
N GLU A 130 -4.31 -27.96 35.69
CA GLU A 130 -2.89 -28.01 36.03
C GLU A 130 -2.68 -27.46 37.45
N LEU A 131 -1.93 -28.17 38.30
CA LEU A 131 -1.61 -27.71 39.64
C LEU A 131 -0.45 -26.72 39.60
N GLN A 132 -0.65 -25.53 40.17
CA GLN A 132 0.38 -24.52 40.36
C GLN A 132 0.49 -24.15 41.85
N LEU A 133 1.72 -24.07 42.36
CA LEU A 133 1.96 -23.53 43.69
C LEU A 133 1.80 -22.01 43.65
N LEU A 134 0.83 -21.49 44.41
CA LEU A 134 0.58 -20.05 44.54
C LEU A 134 0.94 -19.58 45.93
N ARG A 135 1.70 -18.48 45.98
CA ARG A 135 2.07 -17.80 47.21
C ARG A 135 0.91 -16.93 47.71
N ASP A 136 0.73 -16.88 49.03
CA ASP A 136 -0.14 -15.89 49.66
C ASP A 136 0.50 -14.49 49.58
N GLU A 137 -0.15 -13.57 48.88
CA GLU A 137 0.29 -12.16 48.73
C GLU A 137 -0.02 -11.29 49.97
N THR A 138 -0.85 -11.79 50.89
CA THR A 138 -1.23 -11.08 52.13
C THR A 138 -0.44 -11.55 53.36
N GLY A 139 0.13 -12.75 53.29
CA GLY A 139 0.91 -13.35 54.37
C GLY A 139 2.32 -12.74 54.49
N GLN A 140 2.76 -12.48 55.73
CA GLN A 140 4.17 -12.11 56.01
C GLN A 140 5.13 -13.28 55.73
N THR A 141 4.63 -14.52 55.77
CA THR A 141 5.37 -15.73 55.43
C THR A 141 5.14 -16.13 53.98
N ALA A 142 6.19 -16.55 53.28
CA ALA A 142 6.13 -17.01 51.89
C ALA A 142 5.54 -18.44 51.78
N SER A 143 4.37 -18.68 52.37
CA SER A 143 3.72 -19.99 52.24
C SER A 143 3.07 -20.15 50.87
N GLU A 144 3.43 -21.22 50.17
CA GLU A 144 2.82 -21.61 48.91
C GLU A 144 1.78 -22.72 49.11
N ARG A 145 0.70 -22.69 48.34
CA ARG A 145 -0.30 -23.75 48.30
C ARG A 145 -0.58 -24.21 46.88
N PRO A 146 -0.77 -25.51 46.64
CA PRO A 146 -1.17 -26.01 45.33
C PRO A 146 -2.61 -25.58 45.00
N VAL A 147 -2.78 -24.94 43.85
CA VAL A 147 -4.06 -24.51 43.31
C VAL A 147 -4.21 -25.07 41.90
N ALA A 148 -5.34 -25.71 41.62
CA ALA A 148 -5.66 -26.24 40.30
C ALA A 148 -6.16 -25.10 39.41
N LEU A 149 -5.39 -24.74 38.38
CA LEU A 149 -5.72 -23.72 37.39
C LEU A 149 -6.17 -24.37 36.09
N ALA A 150 -7.07 -23.70 35.38
CA ALA A 150 -7.53 -24.12 34.06
C ALA A 150 -6.60 -23.55 32.97
N ARG A 151 -6.02 -24.41 32.14
CA ARG A 151 -5.20 -24.04 30.98
C ARG A 151 -5.95 -24.27 29.68
N ASN A 152 -5.74 -23.39 28.71
CA ASN A 152 -6.33 -23.52 27.37
C ASN A 152 -5.89 -24.83 26.71
N ASN A 153 -6.84 -25.61 26.20
CA ASN A 153 -6.55 -26.85 25.48
C ASN A 153 -6.43 -26.57 23.97
N LEU A 154 -5.39 -25.82 23.60
CA LEU A 154 -5.14 -25.42 22.21
C LEU A 154 -4.63 -26.60 21.38
N ALA A 155 -5.13 -26.70 20.14
CA ALA A 155 -4.65 -27.64 19.14
C ALA A 155 -4.47 -26.96 17.78
N ILE A 156 -3.66 -27.55 16.91
CA ILE A 156 -3.59 -27.16 15.49
C ILE A 156 -4.37 -28.22 14.71
N LEU A 157 -5.37 -27.77 13.95
CA LEU A 157 -6.16 -28.62 13.05
C LEU A 157 -5.83 -28.30 11.59
N ALA A 158 -5.74 -29.34 10.76
CA ALA A 158 -5.59 -29.23 9.33
C ALA A 158 -6.95 -29.26 8.61
N GLU A 159 -7.01 -28.62 7.45
CA GLU A 159 -8.17 -28.67 6.58
C GLU A 159 -8.45 -30.11 6.13
N GLY A 160 -9.65 -30.62 6.46
CA GLY A 160 -10.07 -32.00 6.22
C GLY A 160 -10.21 -32.83 7.50
N GLU A 161 -9.70 -32.35 8.63
CA GLU A 161 -9.94 -32.96 9.95
C GLU A 161 -11.33 -32.58 10.51
N THR A 162 -11.81 -33.34 11.50
CA THR A 162 -13.09 -33.05 12.17
C THR A 162 -12.99 -31.76 12.98
N MET A 163 -13.64 -30.72 12.48
CA MET A 163 -13.69 -29.39 13.10
C MET A 163 -14.91 -29.18 14.02
N GLU A 164 -15.88 -30.10 13.99
CA GLU A 164 -17.12 -30.00 14.77
C GLU A 164 -16.84 -29.89 16.27
N GLY A 165 -17.58 -28.99 16.93
CA GLY A 165 -17.43 -28.74 18.36
C GLY A 165 -16.16 -27.98 18.76
N SER A 166 -15.43 -27.41 17.80
CA SER A 166 -14.28 -26.53 18.03
C SER A 166 -14.56 -25.11 17.53
N VAL A 167 -13.97 -24.13 18.21
CA VAL A 167 -13.86 -22.76 17.73
C VAL A 167 -12.51 -22.62 17.06
N LEU A 168 -12.52 -22.11 15.82
CA LEU A 168 -11.37 -22.06 14.94
C LEU A 168 -10.90 -20.63 14.76
N LEU A 169 -9.59 -20.48 14.61
CA LEU A 169 -8.93 -19.26 14.18
C LEU A 169 -7.96 -19.64 13.05
N PRO A 170 -8.17 -19.17 11.81
CA PRO A 170 -7.26 -19.47 10.70
C PRO A 170 -5.83 -19.10 11.05
N LEU A 171 -4.90 -20.05 10.95
CA LEU A 171 -3.53 -19.93 11.47
C LEU A 171 -2.52 -19.71 10.35
N ALA A 172 -2.52 -20.60 9.35
CA ALA A 172 -1.52 -20.60 8.28
C ALA A 172 -2.03 -21.35 7.06
N LEU A 173 -1.50 -21.00 5.88
CA LEU A 173 -1.60 -21.80 4.68
C LEU A 173 -0.21 -22.34 4.35
N VAL A 174 -0.06 -23.65 4.33
CA VAL A 174 1.19 -24.31 3.93
C VAL A 174 1.05 -24.78 2.48
N GLU A 175 2.08 -24.56 1.69
CA GLU A 175 2.16 -24.98 0.30
C GLU A 175 3.33 -25.95 0.12
N ARG A 176 3.17 -26.89 -0.81
CA ARG A 176 4.24 -27.77 -1.26
C ARG A 176 4.83 -27.20 -2.55
N THR A 177 6.15 -26.99 -2.54
CA THR A 177 6.90 -26.55 -3.72
C THR A 177 6.99 -27.67 -4.75
N GLU A 178 7.36 -27.33 -6.00
CA GLU A 178 7.62 -28.34 -7.04
C GLU A 178 8.72 -29.33 -6.65
N ALA A 179 9.67 -28.90 -5.80
CA ALA A 179 10.72 -29.75 -5.21
C ALA A 179 10.21 -30.66 -4.07
N GLY A 180 8.92 -30.59 -3.72
CA GLY A 180 8.31 -31.40 -2.68
C GLY A 180 8.50 -30.86 -1.25
N LEU A 181 9.19 -29.74 -1.08
CA LEU A 181 9.43 -29.08 0.22
C LEU A 181 8.21 -28.26 0.66
N TYR A 182 7.98 -28.17 1.96
CA TYR A 182 6.91 -27.36 2.54
C TYR A 182 7.36 -25.92 2.79
N GLN A 183 6.47 -24.97 2.53
CA GLN A 183 6.68 -23.56 2.83
C GLN A 183 5.38 -22.89 3.28
N LEU A 184 5.50 -21.84 4.10
CA LEU A 184 4.35 -20.99 4.41
C LEU A 184 4.02 -20.11 3.19
N SER A 185 2.73 -19.97 2.88
CA SER A 185 2.28 -19.01 1.87
C SER A 185 2.61 -17.59 2.32
N SER A 186 3.34 -16.85 1.49
CA SER A 186 3.74 -15.47 1.76
C SER A 186 2.60 -14.45 1.64
N THR A 187 1.49 -14.85 1.01
CA THR A 187 0.32 -13.99 0.76
C THR A 187 -0.83 -14.29 1.71
N PHE A 188 -0.79 -15.44 2.41
CA PHE A 188 -1.77 -15.76 3.43
C PHE A 188 -1.54 -14.87 4.66
N VAL A 189 -2.60 -14.21 5.11
CA VAL A 189 -2.60 -13.44 6.35
C VAL A 189 -3.77 -13.92 7.20
N PRO A 190 -3.53 -14.45 8.40
CA PRO A 190 -4.60 -14.86 9.30
C PRO A 190 -5.37 -13.62 9.80
N PRO A 191 -6.54 -13.77 10.44
CA PRO A 191 -7.21 -12.66 11.11
C PRO A 191 -6.30 -12.02 12.16
N LEU A 192 -6.13 -10.70 12.11
CA LEU A 192 -5.20 -9.96 12.98
C LEU A 192 -5.91 -8.85 13.74
N LEU A 193 -5.47 -8.64 14.97
CA LEU A 193 -5.79 -7.45 15.78
C LEU A 193 -4.78 -6.32 15.58
N ASP A 194 -3.58 -6.66 15.09
CA ASP A 194 -2.52 -5.70 14.77
C ASP A 194 -1.88 -6.01 13.42
N VAL A 195 -1.85 -5.03 12.52
CA VAL A 195 -1.20 -5.13 11.20
C VAL A 195 0.28 -5.49 11.34
N HIS A 196 0.94 -5.05 12.43
CA HIS A 196 2.37 -5.29 12.64
C HIS A 196 2.73 -6.76 12.86
N ALA A 197 1.75 -7.61 13.16
CA ALA A 197 1.93 -9.06 13.26
C ALA A 197 2.16 -9.74 11.90
N SER A 198 1.88 -9.06 10.78
CA SER A 198 2.12 -9.58 9.43
C SER A 198 3.14 -8.75 8.66
N SER A 199 4.26 -9.40 8.31
CA SER A 199 5.27 -8.82 7.43
C SER A 199 4.72 -8.50 6.04
N TYR A 200 3.73 -9.25 5.55
CA TYR A 200 3.11 -9.03 4.24
C TYR A 200 2.31 -7.72 4.22
N LEU A 201 1.41 -7.50 5.19
CA LEU A 201 0.64 -6.26 5.28
C LEU A 201 1.53 -5.05 5.56
N LEU A 202 2.57 -5.21 6.40
CA LEU A 202 3.57 -4.17 6.59
C LEU A 202 4.35 -3.86 5.30
N GLY A 203 4.65 -4.88 4.50
CA GLY A 203 5.28 -4.72 3.18
C GLY A 203 4.40 -3.89 2.23
N ILE A 204 3.10 -4.17 2.18
CA ILE A 204 2.11 -3.38 1.43
C ILE A 204 2.12 -1.93 1.91
N LEU A 205 1.99 -1.68 3.21
CA LEU A 205 1.96 -0.32 3.76
C LEU A 205 3.27 0.45 3.50
N ARG A 206 4.44 -0.17 3.71
CA ARG A 206 5.74 0.44 3.41
C ARG A 206 5.86 0.79 1.93
N GLY A 207 5.56 -0.17 1.05
CA GLY A 207 5.63 0.03 -0.39
C GLY A 207 4.68 1.11 -0.89
N LEU A 208 3.47 1.21 -0.32
CA LEU A 208 2.53 2.28 -0.62
C LEU A 208 3.06 3.64 -0.17
N VAL A 209 3.58 3.76 1.07
CA VAL A 209 4.16 5.00 1.58
C VAL A 209 5.34 5.47 0.72
N GLU A 210 6.24 4.56 0.34
CA GLU A 210 7.38 4.86 -0.53
C GLU A 210 6.91 5.36 -1.90
N LEU A 211 5.93 4.69 -2.50
CA LEU A 211 5.33 5.09 -3.78
C LEU A 211 4.71 6.49 -3.70
N LEU A 212 3.94 6.77 -2.64
CA LEU A 212 3.32 8.08 -2.42
C LEU A 212 4.35 9.19 -2.24
N VAL A 213 5.44 8.94 -1.50
CA VAL A 213 6.55 9.90 -1.33
C VAL A 213 7.22 10.20 -2.67
N ALA A 214 7.50 9.17 -3.47
CA ALA A 214 8.11 9.31 -4.78
C ALA A 214 7.21 10.14 -5.72
N ARG A 215 5.92 9.80 -5.80
CA ARG A 215 4.93 10.51 -6.64
C ARG A 215 4.71 11.95 -6.20
N SER A 216 4.58 12.20 -4.88
CA SER A 216 4.46 13.56 -4.35
C SER A 216 5.69 14.41 -4.68
N SER A 217 6.89 13.84 -4.54
CA SER A 217 8.15 14.54 -4.85
C SER A 217 8.27 14.86 -6.35
N GLN A 218 7.86 13.93 -7.23
CA GLN A 218 7.84 14.14 -8.67
C GLN A 218 6.92 15.31 -9.05
N LEU A 219 5.69 15.33 -8.54
CA LEU A 219 4.70 16.39 -8.81
C LEU A 219 5.12 17.74 -8.22
N ALA A 220 5.73 17.74 -7.03
CA ALA A 220 6.25 18.95 -6.40
C ALA A 220 7.48 19.52 -7.13
N GLY A 221 8.33 18.66 -7.70
CA GLY A 221 9.50 19.04 -8.48
C GLY A 221 9.14 19.86 -9.74
N VAL A 222 8.07 19.45 -10.44
CA VAL A 222 7.52 20.19 -11.59
C VAL A 222 7.12 21.63 -11.19
N ARG A 223 6.61 21.84 -9.98
CA ARG A 223 6.29 23.19 -9.47
C ARG A 223 7.54 24.04 -9.19
N ARG A 224 8.57 23.46 -8.56
CA ARG A 224 9.78 24.20 -8.17
C ARG A 224 10.59 24.70 -9.36
N GLN A 225 10.62 23.96 -10.46
CA GLN A 225 11.31 24.38 -11.69
C GLN A 225 10.64 25.59 -12.36
N ARG A 226 9.36 25.87 -12.06
CA ARG A 226 8.61 26.98 -12.68
C ARG A 226 8.74 28.32 -11.97
N ASN A 227 9.29 28.42 -10.75
CA ASN A 227 9.51 29.70 -10.04
C ASN A 227 8.29 30.64 -10.00
N GLU A 228 7.05 30.13 -10.11
CA GLU A 228 5.85 30.97 -10.16
C GLU A 228 5.28 31.20 -8.76
N SER A 229 5.02 32.47 -8.44
CA SER A 229 4.20 32.87 -7.30
C SER A 229 2.82 32.20 -7.36
N LEU A 230 2.16 32.04 -6.21
CA LEU A 230 0.91 31.30 -5.96
C LEU A 230 -0.29 31.56 -6.91
N ALA A 231 -0.19 32.48 -7.87
CA ALA A 231 -1.31 32.99 -8.68
C ALA A 231 -1.45 32.40 -10.10
N ASP A 232 -0.46 31.72 -10.67
CA ASP A 232 -0.51 31.24 -12.08
C ASP A 232 -0.75 29.72 -12.18
N PHE A 233 -1.99 29.27 -11.91
CA PHE A 233 -2.41 27.92 -12.27
C PHE A 233 -3.05 27.92 -13.66
N SER A 234 -2.44 27.23 -14.62
CA SER A 234 -3.09 26.97 -15.91
C SER A 234 -4.17 25.89 -15.76
N ALA A 235 -5.20 25.90 -16.61
CA ALA A 235 -6.27 24.88 -16.58
C ALA A 235 -5.76 23.43 -16.71
N SER A 236 -4.59 23.24 -17.35
CA SER A 236 -3.89 21.96 -17.45
C SER A 236 -3.16 21.52 -16.19
N ASP A 237 -2.85 22.44 -15.26
CA ASP A 237 -2.14 22.14 -14.01
C ASP A 237 -3.11 21.74 -12.87
N ILE A 238 -4.42 21.94 -13.05
CA ILE A 238 -5.46 21.67 -12.04
C ILE A 238 -5.48 20.18 -11.65
N ALA A 239 -5.37 19.27 -12.62
CA ALA A 239 -5.36 17.83 -12.35
C ALA A 239 -4.13 17.43 -11.51
N ASN A 240 -2.95 17.89 -11.89
CA ASN A 240 -1.71 17.67 -11.12
C ASN A 240 -1.76 18.32 -9.73
N PHE A 241 -2.43 19.47 -9.60
CA PHE A 241 -2.65 20.12 -8.32
C PHE A 241 -3.53 19.26 -7.41
N TRP A 242 -4.67 18.80 -7.89
CA TRP A 242 -5.59 17.97 -7.10
C TRP A 242 -4.96 16.63 -6.74
N LEU A 243 -4.22 16.01 -7.66
CA LEU A 243 -3.48 14.81 -7.35
C LEU A 243 -2.47 15.06 -6.23
N LEU A 244 -1.61 16.08 -6.37
CA LEU A 244 -0.62 16.39 -5.33
C LEU A 244 -1.29 16.76 -3.99
N TYR A 245 -2.42 17.46 -4.01
CA TYR A 245 -3.22 17.74 -2.83
C TYR A 245 -3.68 16.45 -2.15
N THR A 246 -4.31 15.54 -2.90
CA THR A 246 -4.76 14.23 -2.40
C THR A 246 -3.61 13.43 -1.80
N LEU A 247 -2.47 13.31 -2.51
CA LEU A 247 -1.31 12.57 -2.00
C LEU A 247 -0.78 13.18 -0.70
N ASN A 248 -0.68 14.51 -0.62
CA ASN A 248 -0.17 15.18 0.58
C ASN A 248 -1.15 15.15 1.75
N THR A 249 -2.45 15.01 1.51
CA THR A 249 -3.47 14.84 2.55
C THR A 249 -3.44 13.43 3.14
N GLU A 250 -3.32 12.39 2.31
CA GLU A 250 -3.39 11.00 2.78
C GLU A 250 -2.05 10.45 3.30
N LEU A 251 -0.92 10.92 2.75
CA LEU A 251 0.42 10.42 3.10
C LEU A 251 0.75 10.50 4.61
N PRO A 252 0.49 11.60 5.34
CA PRO A 252 0.79 11.67 6.77
C PRO A 252 0.04 10.62 7.60
N GLY A 253 -1.21 10.32 7.25
CA GLY A 253 -2.03 9.32 7.92
C GLY A 253 -1.43 7.91 7.75
N LEU A 254 -1.12 7.53 6.51
CA LEU A 254 -0.48 6.23 6.23
C LEU A 254 0.90 6.11 6.89
N ARG A 255 1.70 7.19 6.89
CA ARG A 255 2.98 7.23 7.61
C ARG A 255 2.82 7.09 9.13
N HIS A 256 1.77 7.67 9.71
CA HIS A 256 1.49 7.50 11.13
C HIS A 256 1.17 6.05 11.45
N LEU A 257 0.32 5.39 10.65
CA LEU A 257 -0.02 3.98 10.85
C LEU A 257 1.21 3.07 10.77
N LEU A 258 2.18 3.39 9.91
CA LEU A 258 3.43 2.64 9.78
C LEU A 258 4.35 2.72 11.02
N GLY A 259 4.26 3.82 11.79
CA GLY A 259 5.07 4.04 13.00
C GLY A 259 4.31 3.82 14.30
N ALA A 260 3.01 3.53 14.23
CA ALA A 260 2.17 3.32 15.40
C ALA A 260 2.44 1.96 16.03
N THR A 261 2.30 1.85 17.35
CA THR A 261 2.61 0.60 18.08
C THR A 261 1.57 -0.49 17.85
N ARG A 262 0.30 -0.13 17.65
CA ARG A 262 -0.81 -1.06 17.41
C ARG A 262 -1.80 -0.45 16.44
N VAL A 263 -2.10 -1.17 15.37
CA VAL A 263 -3.04 -0.73 14.34
C VAL A 263 -3.92 -1.89 13.91
N HIS A 264 -5.23 -1.77 14.14
CA HIS A 264 -6.18 -2.76 13.64
C HIS A 264 -6.20 -2.75 12.09
N PRO A 265 -6.27 -3.91 11.40
CA PRO A 265 -6.23 -3.95 9.94
C PRO A 265 -7.34 -3.16 9.25
N GLU A 266 -8.54 -3.12 9.83
CA GLU A 266 -9.63 -2.30 9.27
C GLU A 266 -9.26 -0.80 9.20
N THR A 267 -8.55 -0.27 10.20
CA THR A 267 -8.09 1.12 10.20
C THR A 267 -7.18 1.42 9.01
N LEU A 268 -6.25 0.51 8.73
CA LEU A 268 -5.37 0.63 7.57
C LEU A 268 -6.16 0.45 6.26
N PHE A 269 -7.03 -0.55 6.18
CA PHE A 269 -7.84 -0.81 4.99
C PHE A 269 -8.71 0.39 4.63
N THR A 270 -9.35 1.01 5.62
CA THR A 270 -10.17 2.21 5.45
C THR A 270 -9.33 3.42 5.01
N ALA A 271 -8.11 3.59 5.51
CA ALA A 271 -7.19 4.62 5.02
C ALA A 271 -6.79 4.37 3.54
N MET A 272 -6.50 3.12 3.17
CA MET A 272 -6.21 2.74 1.78
C MET A 272 -7.41 2.95 0.86
N LEU A 273 -8.63 2.63 1.30
CA LEU A 273 -9.87 2.88 0.55
C LEU A 273 -10.13 4.36 0.31
N ARG A 274 -9.87 5.22 1.32
CA ARG A 274 -10.02 6.68 1.18
C ARG A 274 -9.10 7.25 0.11
N LEU A 275 -7.84 6.81 0.11
CA LEU A 275 -6.89 7.15 -0.94
C LEU A 275 -7.36 6.62 -2.30
N ALA A 276 -7.73 5.34 -2.39
CA ALA A 276 -8.16 4.72 -3.64
C ALA A 276 -9.39 5.43 -4.24
N GLY A 277 -10.42 5.69 -3.43
CA GLY A 277 -11.62 6.40 -3.86
C GLY A 277 -11.32 7.83 -4.33
N SER A 278 -10.38 8.51 -3.69
CA SER A 278 -9.93 9.83 -4.17
C SER A 278 -9.23 9.72 -5.52
N LEU A 279 -8.40 8.69 -5.72
CA LEU A 279 -7.69 8.46 -6.99
C LEU A 279 -8.59 8.01 -8.14
N THR A 280 -9.73 7.36 -7.86
CA THR A 280 -10.71 7.01 -8.92
C THR A 280 -11.26 8.24 -9.65
N THR A 281 -11.18 9.44 -9.05
CA THR A 281 -11.58 10.69 -9.72
C THR A 281 -10.74 11.02 -10.96
N PHE A 282 -9.55 10.44 -11.06
CA PHE A 282 -8.65 10.60 -12.20
C PHE A 282 -8.61 9.38 -13.12
N SER A 283 -9.33 8.30 -12.79
CA SER A 283 -9.38 7.09 -13.60
C SER A 283 -10.54 7.13 -14.58
N THR A 284 -10.35 6.49 -15.73
CA THR A 284 -11.42 6.24 -16.72
C THR A 284 -11.89 4.79 -16.71
N THR A 285 -11.19 3.91 -16.00
CA THR A 285 -11.40 2.45 -16.01
C THR A 285 -11.91 1.91 -14.67
N VAL A 286 -11.59 2.58 -13.57
CA VAL A 286 -11.91 2.13 -12.20
C VAL A 286 -12.83 3.14 -11.54
N GLU A 287 -14.01 2.70 -11.12
CA GLU A 287 -14.95 3.52 -10.37
C GLU A 287 -14.85 3.24 -8.86
N ALA A 288 -15.29 4.20 -8.04
CA ALA A 288 -15.29 4.04 -6.57
C ALA A 288 -16.13 2.84 -6.08
N ARG A 289 -17.12 2.39 -6.86
CA ARG A 289 -17.95 1.22 -6.54
C ARG A 289 -17.22 -0.12 -6.71
N ASP A 290 -16.11 -0.11 -7.47
CA ASP A 290 -15.33 -1.31 -7.80
C ASP A 290 -14.30 -1.63 -6.70
N LEU A 291 -14.15 -0.75 -5.71
CA LEU A 291 -13.21 -0.93 -4.62
C LEU A 291 -13.58 -2.15 -3.76
N PRO A 292 -12.59 -2.96 -3.34
CA PRO A 292 -12.83 -4.19 -2.60
C PRO A 292 -13.41 -3.93 -1.22
N ARG A 293 -14.13 -4.92 -0.69
CA ARG A 293 -14.65 -4.89 0.68
C ARG A 293 -13.63 -5.50 1.64
N TYR A 294 -13.63 -4.99 2.87
CA TYR A 294 -12.83 -5.57 3.94
C TYR A 294 -13.35 -6.96 4.30
N ASP A 295 -12.45 -7.94 4.29
CA ASP A 295 -12.72 -9.29 4.74
C ASP A 295 -11.69 -9.67 5.81
N HIS A 296 -12.14 -9.68 7.07
CA HIS A 296 -11.28 -9.97 8.21
C HIS A 296 -10.79 -11.43 8.24
N GLU A 297 -11.53 -12.34 7.61
CA GLU A 297 -11.16 -13.75 7.52
C GLU A 297 -10.14 -13.99 6.40
N ASN A 298 -10.08 -13.08 5.42
CA ASN A 298 -9.19 -13.17 4.25
C ASN A 298 -8.39 -11.88 4.03
N LEU A 299 -7.70 -11.41 5.08
CA LEU A 299 -6.93 -10.15 5.03
C LEU A 299 -5.92 -10.12 3.88
N GLY A 300 -5.21 -11.22 3.64
CA GLY A 300 -4.22 -11.30 2.56
C GLY A 300 -4.83 -10.93 1.22
N ALA A 301 -5.91 -11.62 0.84
CA ALA A 301 -6.58 -11.42 -0.45
C ALA A 301 -7.16 -10.01 -0.60
N CYS A 302 -7.91 -9.51 0.39
CA CYS A 302 -8.57 -8.20 0.23
C CYS A 302 -7.55 -7.05 0.19
N PHE A 303 -6.46 -7.13 0.94
CA PHE A 303 -5.38 -6.15 0.89
C PHE A 303 -4.59 -6.21 -0.41
N SER A 304 -4.27 -7.40 -0.93
CA SER A 304 -3.57 -7.54 -2.22
C SER A 304 -4.35 -6.90 -3.36
N VAL A 305 -5.67 -7.12 -3.41
CA VAL A 305 -6.53 -6.52 -4.44
C VAL A 305 -6.53 -5.00 -4.33
N LEU A 306 -6.63 -4.45 -3.12
CA LEU A 306 -6.63 -3.00 -2.92
C LEU A 306 -5.27 -2.36 -3.23
N ASP A 307 -4.16 -3.01 -2.85
CA ASP A 307 -2.80 -2.54 -3.17
C ASP A 307 -2.55 -2.53 -4.68
N ALA A 308 -2.96 -3.58 -5.39
CA ALA A 308 -2.82 -3.64 -6.84
C ALA A 308 -3.60 -2.51 -7.55
N LEU A 309 -4.85 -2.28 -7.14
CA LEU A 309 -5.67 -1.17 -7.66
C LEU A 309 -5.04 0.20 -7.35
N LEU A 310 -4.53 0.40 -6.14
CA LEU A 310 -3.86 1.65 -5.76
C LEU A 310 -2.63 1.91 -6.63
N ARG A 311 -1.81 0.89 -6.91
CA ARG A 311 -0.64 1.00 -7.79
C ARG A 311 -1.04 1.35 -9.21
N GLU A 312 -2.05 0.67 -9.77
CA GLU A 312 -2.59 0.97 -11.10
C GLU A 312 -3.10 2.42 -11.18
N LEU A 313 -3.87 2.86 -10.19
CA LEU A 313 -4.36 4.23 -10.11
C LEU A 313 -3.19 5.22 -10.04
N LEU A 314 -2.22 5.02 -9.15
CA LEU A 314 -1.07 5.92 -9.00
C LEU A 314 -0.17 5.99 -10.24
N ASP A 315 -0.14 4.95 -11.07
CA ASP A 315 0.60 4.94 -12.33
C ASP A 315 -0.15 5.61 -13.48
N THR A 316 -1.48 5.47 -13.53
CA THR A 316 -2.32 5.98 -14.62
C THR A 316 -2.66 7.46 -14.52
N VAL A 317 -2.55 8.09 -13.33
CA VAL A 317 -3.05 9.46 -13.11
C VAL A 317 -2.23 10.56 -13.83
N VAL A 318 -1.02 10.30 -14.35
CA VAL A 318 -0.21 11.36 -15.00
C VAL A 318 0.23 11.02 -16.42
N PRO A 319 -0.64 11.20 -17.43
CA PRO A 319 -0.17 11.39 -18.79
C PRO A 319 0.42 12.79 -18.93
N SER A 320 1.75 12.89 -18.94
CA SER A 320 2.43 14.06 -19.51
C SER A 320 2.16 14.06 -21.01
N ASN A 321 1.08 14.71 -21.44
CA ASN A 321 0.68 14.74 -22.86
C ASN A 321 1.69 15.45 -23.77
N PHE A 322 2.75 16.05 -23.22
CA PHE A 322 3.84 16.67 -23.94
C PHE A 322 5.15 16.54 -23.15
N ILE A 323 6.28 16.63 -23.85
CA ILE A 323 7.63 16.71 -23.29
C ILE A 323 8.14 18.12 -23.56
N ALA A 324 8.77 18.75 -22.56
CA ALA A 324 9.44 20.05 -22.71
C ALA A 324 10.93 19.91 -22.45
N LEU A 325 11.76 20.24 -23.43
CA LEU A 325 13.22 20.24 -23.34
C LEU A 325 13.73 21.69 -23.37
N PRO A 326 14.32 22.21 -22.28
CA PRO A 326 14.87 23.56 -22.28
C PRO A 326 16.09 23.65 -23.20
N LEU A 327 16.14 24.67 -24.06
CA LEU A 327 17.31 24.93 -24.89
C LEU A 327 18.32 25.75 -24.08
N LYS A 328 19.54 25.23 -23.96
CA LYS A 328 20.65 25.88 -23.26
C LYS A 328 21.51 26.66 -24.25
N LEU A 329 21.97 27.83 -23.85
CA LEU A 329 22.96 28.59 -24.62
C LEU A 329 24.27 27.80 -24.68
N VAL A 330 24.70 27.38 -25.87
CA VAL A 330 25.91 26.57 -26.09
C VAL A 330 27.04 27.37 -26.74
N HIS A 331 26.69 28.40 -27.51
CA HIS A 331 27.61 29.36 -28.13
C HIS A 331 26.91 30.73 -28.15
N PRO A 332 27.64 31.86 -28.21
CA PRO A 332 27.02 33.16 -28.46
C PRO A 332 25.98 33.06 -29.58
N THR A 333 24.73 33.45 -29.28
CA THR A 333 23.55 33.40 -30.17
C THR A 333 23.03 32.01 -30.59
N VAL A 334 23.56 30.90 -30.06
CA VAL A 334 23.08 29.54 -30.38
C VAL A 334 22.64 28.80 -29.12
N TYR A 335 21.41 28.32 -29.15
CA TYR A 335 20.77 27.56 -28.08
C TYR A 335 20.49 26.15 -28.56
N ALA A 336 20.71 25.12 -27.73
CA ALA A 336 20.52 23.74 -28.12
C ALA A 336 19.89 22.88 -27.03
N ALA A 337 19.15 21.85 -27.46
CA ALA A 337 18.62 20.80 -26.61
C ALA A 337 18.97 19.43 -27.18
N VAL A 338 19.37 18.51 -26.30
CA VAL A 338 19.61 17.11 -26.63
C VAL A 338 18.29 16.35 -26.53
N ILE A 339 18.01 15.50 -27.52
CA ILE A 339 16.85 14.62 -27.53
C ILE A 339 17.35 13.23 -27.14
N ASP A 340 17.17 12.88 -25.88
CA ASP A 340 17.79 11.71 -25.23
C ASP A 340 17.11 10.37 -25.57
N LYS A 341 15.90 10.41 -26.16
CA LYS A 341 15.14 9.22 -26.53
C LYS A 341 14.60 9.26 -27.96
N ASP A 342 14.75 8.15 -28.67
CA ASP A 342 14.24 7.98 -30.04
C ASP A 342 12.70 8.01 -30.10
N GLU A 343 12.03 7.67 -29.01
CA GLU A 343 10.56 7.69 -28.92
C GLU A 343 9.99 9.10 -29.15
N TYR A 344 10.74 10.15 -28.77
CA TYR A 344 10.32 11.54 -28.93
C TYR A 344 10.34 12.01 -30.38
N LEU A 345 11.09 11.32 -31.25
CA LEU A 345 11.24 11.65 -32.66
C LEU A 345 10.23 10.92 -33.56
N ARG A 346 9.55 9.92 -33.03
CA ARG A 346 8.56 9.11 -33.77
C ARG A 346 7.17 9.70 -33.60
N SER A 347 6.48 9.97 -34.71
CA SER A 347 5.06 10.39 -34.73
C SER A 347 4.73 11.47 -33.70
N ALA A 348 5.43 12.60 -33.74
CA ALA A 348 5.23 13.71 -32.81
C ALA A 348 5.13 15.04 -33.55
N ARG A 349 4.43 16.01 -32.95
CA ARG A 349 4.42 17.42 -33.38
C ARG A 349 5.39 18.21 -32.52
N PHE A 350 6.18 19.05 -33.17
CA PHE A 350 7.22 19.84 -32.50
C PHE A 350 6.83 21.31 -32.48
N TYR A 351 7.00 21.94 -31.33
CA TYR A 351 6.78 23.37 -31.14
C TYR A 351 7.98 23.98 -30.42
N LEU A 352 8.28 25.23 -30.73
CA LEU A 352 9.21 26.04 -29.97
C LEU A 352 8.41 27.04 -29.15
N ALA A 353 8.53 26.98 -27.83
CA ALA A 353 8.01 28.00 -26.94
C ALA A 353 9.12 29.03 -26.70
N VAL A 354 8.86 30.29 -27.02
CA VAL A 354 9.85 31.38 -26.96
C VAL A 354 9.33 32.53 -26.10
N SER A 355 10.11 32.95 -25.12
CA SER A 355 9.93 34.20 -24.37
C SER A 355 11.14 35.09 -24.57
N SER A 356 10.92 36.41 -24.65
CA SER A 356 11.97 37.40 -24.88
C SER A 356 11.56 38.75 -24.30
N THR A 357 12.54 39.64 -24.10
CA THR A 357 12.35 41.02 -23.64
C THR A 357 11.70 41.94 -24.68
N ILE A 358 11.68 41.55 -25.96
CA ILE A 358 11.05 42.35 -27.02
C ILE A 358 9.52 42.25 -26.98
N ARG A 359 8.82 43.23 -27.58
CA ARG A 359 7.36 43.27 -27.57
C ARG A 359 6.77 42.05 -28.31
N ARG A 360 5.66 41.50 -27.78
CA ARG A 360 4.98 40.31 -28.33
C ARG A 360 4.77 40.34 -29.85
N GLY A 361 4.25 41.44 -30.40
CA GLY A 361 4.02 41.57 -31.85
C GLY A 361 5.31 41.58 -32.68
N GLU A 362 6.40 42.09 -32.11
CA GLU A 362 7.72 42.09 -32.72
C GLU A 362 8.35 40.69 -32.68
N LEU A 363 8.19 39.96 -31.57
CA LEU A 363 8.62 38.56 -31.47
C LEU A 363 7.91 37.68 -32.50
N ILE A 364 6.59 37.82 -32.64
CA ILE A 364 5.79 37.03 -33.59
C ILE A 364 6.25 37.23 -35.03
N SER A 365 6.55 38.48 -35.42
CA SER A 365 6.93 38.82 -36.79
C SER A 365 8.41 38.56 -37.09
N ARG A 366 9.31 38.87 -36.16
CA ARG A 366 10.76 38.78 -36.38
C ARG A 366 11.35 37.41 -36.08
N PHE A 367 10.82 36.67 -35.11
CA PHE A 367 11.44 35.41 -34.70
C PHE A 367 11.52 34.38 -35.84
N PRO A 368 10.45 34.10 -36.62
CA PRO A 368 10.55 33.17 -37.75
C PRO A 368 11.47 33.65 -38.88
N MET A 369 11.72 34.96 -38.99
CA MET A 369 12.55 35.55 -40.04
C MET A 369 14.04 35.57 -39.67
N LEU A 370 14.35 35.88 -38.41
CA LEU A 370 15.73 36.10 -37.94
C LEU A 370 16.35 34.85 -37.33
N SER A 371 15.54 33.95 -36.76
CA SER A 371 16.04 32.71 -36.18
C SER A 371 16.32 31.65 -37.25
N LYS A 372 17.25 30.75 -36.95
CA LYS A 372 17.50 29.55 -37.78
C LYS A 372 17.43 28.33 -36.89
N VAL A 373 16.69 27.31 -37.32
CA VAL A 373 16.52 26.07 -36.57
C VAL A 373 17.08 24.92 -37.38
N GLY A 374 17.85 24.03 -36.75
CA GLY A 374 18.46 22.88 -37.41
C GLY A 374 19.09 21.94 -36.41
N SER A 375 19.94 21.01 -36.87
CA SER A 375 20.80 20.24 -35.97
C SER A 375 21.98 21.10 -35.52
N GLY A 376 22.55 20.80 -34.36
CA GLY A 376 23.77 21.42 -33.86
C GLY A 376 24.97 21.20 -34.79
N THR A 377 24.95 20.15 -35.64
CA THR A 377 25.99 19.91 -36.65
C THR A 377 25.86 20.82 -37.88
N GLN A 378 24.66 21.34 -38.18
CA GLN A 378 24.40 22.15 -39.38
C GLN A 378 24.23 23.64 -39.08
N ILE A 379 23.97 24.00 -37.82
CA ILE A 379 23.57 25.36 -37.46
C ILE A 379 24.61 26.41 -37.88
N GLU A 380 25.91 26.11 -37.76
CA GLU A 380 26.99 27.02 -38.19
C GLU A 380 27.00 27.25 -39.69
N ASP A 381 26.80 26.21 -40.50
CA ASP A 381 26.73 26.31 -41.96
C ASP A 381 25.50 27.11 -42.39
N LEU A 382 24.36 26.88 -41.73
CA LEU A 382 23.14 27.67 -41.96
C LEU A 382 23.39 29.16 -41.72
N ILE A 383 24.10 29.51 -40.65
CA ILE A 383 24.45 30.89 -40.32
C ILE A 383 25.40 31.45 -41.40
N ARG A 384 26.52 30.77 -41.65
CA ARG A 384 27.60 31.25 -42.54
C ARG A 384 27.17 31.44 -43.99
N GLN A 385 26.36 30.51 -44.51
CA GLN A 385 25.94 30.50 -45.91
C GLN A 385 24.58 31.19 -46.13
N ALA A 386 24.02 31.83 -45.10
CA ALA A 386 22.70 32.44 -45.16
C ALA A 386 21.57 31.49 -45.61
N LEU A 387 21.71 30.18 -45.37
CA LEU A 387 20.72 29.18 -45.75
C LEU A 387 19.51 29.19 -44.80
N PRO A 388 18.30 28.84 -45.28
CA PRO A 388 17.12 28.70 -44.44
C PRO A 388 17.23 27.46 -43.55
N GLY A 389 16.74 27.58 -42.31
CA GLY A 389 16.58 26.45 -41.38
C GLY A 389 15.23 25.73 -41.54
N LEU A 390 14.90 24.89 -40.56
CA LEU A 390 13.55 24.35 -40.37
C LEU A 390 12.55 25.50 -40.25
N ARG A 391 11.41 25.36 -40.95
CA ARG A 391 10.40 26.40 -41.00
C ARG A 391 9.67 26.51 -39.65
N LEU A 392 9.53 27.75 -39.20
CA LEU A 392 8.74 28.12 -38.03
C LEU A 392 7.46 28.83 -38.46
N VAL A 393 6.33 28.44 -37.87
CA VAL A 393 5.03 29.10 -38.09
C VAL A 393 4.45 29.48 -36.74
N HIS A 394 4.09 30.75 -36.54
CA HIS A 394 3.47 31.20 -35.30
C HIS A 394 2.13 30.50 -35.10
N VAL A 395 1.90 30.04 -33.87
CA VAL A 395 0.68 29.37 -33.45
C VAL A 395 0.06 30.21 -32.33
N PRO A 396 -0.99 31.00 -32.62
CA PRO A 396 -1.61 31.89 -31.64
C PRO A 396 -2.18 31.14 -30.42
N VAL A 397 -2.70 29.93 -30.66
CA VAL A 397 -3.25 29.04 -29.64
C VAL A 397 -2.67 27.64 -29.88
N PRO A 398 -1.69 27.18 -29.08
CA PRO A 398 -1.16 25.82 -29.22
C PRO A 398 -2.26 24.77 -28.91
N PRO A 399 -2.07 23.51 -29.34
CA PRO A 399 -2.97 22.41 -28.99
C PRO A 399 -3.28 22.36 -27.50
N ARG A 400 -4.49 21.94 -27.12
CA ARG A 400 -4.95 21.87 -25.72
C ARG A 400 -4.04 21.06 -24.78
N ALA A 401 -3.26 20.14 -25.34
CA ALA A 401 -2.30 19.34 -24.60
C ALA A 401 -1.05 20.14 -24.15
N ILE A 402 -0.79 21.32 -24.73
CA ILE A 402 0.33 22.18 -24.38
C ILE A 402 -0.19 23.34 -23.51
N PRO A 403 0.30 23.51 -22.26
CA PRO A 403 -0.06 24.63 -21.41
C PRO A 403 0.41 25.95 -22.02
N VAL A 404 -0.49 26.93 -22.08
CA VAL A 404 -0.19 28.29 -22.57
C VAL A 404 0.41 29.11 -21.43
N ARG A 405 1.64 29.57 -21.59
CA ARG A 405 2.28 30.55 -20.69
C ARG A 405 2.07 31.96 -21.24
N LEU A 406 1.70 32.91 -20.38
CA LEU A 406 1.34 34.28 -20.77
C LEU A 406 2.47 35.01 -21.52
N ASP A 407 3.71 34.80 -21.09
CA ASP A 407 4.89 35.47 -21.64
C ASP A 407 5.53 34.74 -22.83
N TYR A 408 4.98 33.58 -23.23
CA TYR A 408 5.54 32.78 -24.31
C TYR A 408 4.73 32.89 -25.60
N GLN A 409 5.45 32.93 -26.72
CA GLN A 409 4.89 32.71 -28.05
C GLN A 409 5.28 31.33 -28.55
N TYR A 410 4.35 30.67 -29.22
CA TYR A 410 4.52 29.31 -29.69
C TYR A 410 4.69 29.31 -31.21
N PHE A 411 5.66 28.54 -31.69
CA PHE A 411 5.93 28.37 -33.10
C PHE A 411 5.96 26.88 -33.43
N SER A 412 5.14 26.40 -34.35
CA SER A 412 5.24 25.02 -34.82
C SER A 412 6.47 24.87 -35.71
N ILE A 413 7.21 23.77 -35.51
CA ILE A 413 8.36 23.39 -36.32
C ILE A 413 7.87 22.43 -37.40
N GLU A 414 8.14 22.76 -38.66
CA GLU A 414 7.86 21.85 -39.78
C GLU A 414 8.90 20.72 -39.82
N ALA A 415 8.59 19.62 -39.13
CA ALA A 415 9.44 18.45 -38.97
C ALA A 415 9.45 17.55 -40.22
N SER A 416 9.89 18.07 -41.35
CA SER A 416 9.99 17.32 -42.61
C SER A 416 11.22 17.71 -43.45
N GLY A 417 11.60 16.84 -44.40
CA GLY A 417 12.71 17.05 -45.32
C GLY A 417 14.10 16.74 -44.74
N LEU A 418 15.13 16.94 -45.57
CA LEU A 418 16.53 16.58 -45.28
C LEU A 418 17.09 17.25 -44.01
N MET A 419 16.62 18.46 -43.69
CA MET A 419 17.05 19.18 -42.48
C MET A 419 16.54 18.48 -41.21
N TRP A 420 15.32 17.96 -41.24
CA TRP A 420 14.74 17.23 -40.12
C TRP A 420 15.40 15.85 -39.93
N GLU A 421 15.79 15.20 -41.02
CA GLU A 421 16.55 13.95 -40.97
C GLU A 421 17.90 14.13 -40.25
N SER A 422 18.54 15.28 -40.44
CA SER A 422 19.77 15.63 -39.73
C SER A 422 19.55 15.81 -38.24
N VAL A 423 18.48 16.51 -37.82
CA VAL A 423 18.07 16.63 -36.40
C VAL A 423 17.85 15.25 -35.78
N THR A 424 17.13 14.38 -36.51
CA THR A 424 16.83 13.01 -36.08
C THR A 424 18.12 12.19 -35.91
N ARG A 425 19.05 12.29 -36.87
CA ARG A 425 20.34 11.58 -36.83
C ARG A 425 21.28 12.10 -35.75
N ALA A 426 21.33 13.42 -35.57
CA ALA A 426 22.19 14.08 -34.59
C ALA A 426 21.62 14.01 -33.16
N ARG A 427 20.34 13.65 -32.99
CA ARG A 427 19.62 13.61 -31.72
C ARG A 427 19.70 14.92 -30.93
N ASN A 428 19.69 16.04 -31.64
CA ASN A 428 19.69 17.35 -31.04
C ASN A 428 19.05 18.38 -31.97
N ILE A 429 18.49 19.42 -31.36
CA ILE A 429 18.02 20.62 -32.06
C ILE A 429 18.83 21.82 -31.59
N ALA A 430 19.17 22.70 -32.52
CA ALA A 430 19.84 23.96 -32.27
C ALA A 430 19.04 25.10 -32.92
N VAL A 431 19.00 26.22 -32.21
CA VAL A 431 18.33 27.46 -32.61
C VAL A 431 19.33 28.59 -32.53
N TYR A 432 19.63 29.19 -33.67
CA TYR A 432 20.29 30.47 -33.75
C TYR A 432 19.28 31.58 -33.49
N ALA A 433 19.57 32.45 -32.53
CA ALA A 433 18.79 33.62 -32.20
C ALA A 433 19.73 34.84 -32.03
N PRO A 434 19.72 35.81 -32.96
CA PRO A 434 20.56 37.00 -32.85
C PRO A 434 20.12 37.89 -31.68
N GLY A 435 21.03 38.75 -31.20
CA GLY A 435 20.78 39.65 -30.06
C GLY A 435 19.61 40.63 -30.26
N GLU A 436 19.23 40.91 -31.51
CA GLU A 436 18.03 41.68 -31.85
C GLU A 436 16.72 41.03 -31.35
N LEU A 437 16.76 39.73 -31.06
CA LEU A 437 15.66 38.97 -30.45
C LEU A 437 15.67 39.02 -28.91
N GLY A 438 16.49 39.87 -28.28
CA GLY A 438 16.41 40.20 -26.86
C GLY A 438 16.61 39.02 -25.90
N ASP A 439 17.69 38.27 -26.10
CA ASP A 439 18.13 37.12 -25.28
C ASP A 439 17.01 36.13 -24.95
N PRO A 440 16.47 35.43 -25.96
CA PRO A 440 15.28 34.61 -25.78
C PRO A 440 15.52 33.41 -24.86
N GLN A 441 14.53 33.12 -24.02
CA GLN A 441 14.38 31.84 -23.34
C GLN A 441 13.52 30.91 -24.20
N MET A 442 14.01 29.68 -24.43
CA MET A 442 13.40 28.77 -25.38
C MET A 442 13.28 27.35 -24.84
N GLU A 443 12.16 26.71 -25.17
CA GLU A 443 11.92 25.29 -24.91
C GLU A 443 11.40 24.59 -26.16
N LEU A 444 11.93 23.40 -26.43
CA LEU A 444 11.37 22.49 -27.42
C LEU A 444 10.25 21.71 -26.76
N ILE A 445 9.05 21.87 -27.27
CA ILE A 445 7.86 21.14 -26.87
C ILE A 445 7.61 20.03 -27.89
N ILE A 446 7.54 18.79 -27.41
CA ILE A 446 7.28 17.60 -28.20
C ILE A 446 5.93 17.06 -27.77
N LEU A 447 5.00 16.97 -28.73
CA LEU A 447 3.67 16.47 -28.53
C LEU A 447 3.53 15.11 -29.24
N PRO A 448 3.58 13.97 -28.51
CA PRO A 448 3.34 12.65 -29.09
C PRO A 448 1.96 12.60 -29.75
N GLN A 449 1.86 11.96 -30.92
CA GLN A 449 0.59 11.76 -31.64
C GLN A 449 -0.03 10.39 -31.36
#